data_AF-A0A834F8A7-F1
#
_entry.id   AF-A0A834F8A7-F1
#
_cell.length_a   1.000
_cell.length_b   1.000
_cell.length_c   1.000
_cell.angle_alpha   90.00
_cell.angle_beta   90.00
_cell.angle_gamma   90.00
#
_symmetry.space_group_name_H-M   'P 1'
#
loop_
_entity.id
_entity.type
_entity.pdbx_description
1 polymer ?
#
loop_
_entity_poly.entity_id
_entity_poly.type
_entity_poly.pdbx_seq_one_letter_code
_entity_poly.pdbx_strand_id
1 'polypeptide(L)'
;MTFKDFAKWNTKVSAVYALGIWTMISSFAYFKYTGRYDDTTEQKKEEVVEEPADPNTHVYVTAHTRTTITYKKDFVPFTTRLYNFYKSFSEPGAADK
;
A
#
# COMPACT_ATOMS: atom_id res chain seq x y z
N MET A 1 -39.02 19.60 -33.76
CA MET A 1 -37.54 19.66 -33.75
C MET A 1 -37.09 19.92 -35.17
N THR A 2 -36.32 20.98 -35.39
CA THR A 2 -35.77 21.29 -36.72
C THR A 2 -34.39 20.66 -36.87
N PHE A 3 -33.91 20.45 -38.11
CA PHE A 3 -32.57 19.90 -38.38
C PHE A 3 -31.44 20.69 -37.68
N LYS A 4 -31.62 22.00 -37.49
CA LYS A 4 -30.67 22.85 -36.74
C LYS A 4 -30.59 22.45 -35.26
N ASP A 5 -31.70 22.04 -34.66
CA ASP A 5 -31.74 21.60 -33.26
C ASP A 5 -30.98 20.29 -33.06
N PHE A 6 -31.11 19.35 -34.01
CA PHE A 6 -30.36 18.10 -34.01
C PHE A 6 -28.85 18.33 -34.17
N ALA A 7 -28.45 19.21 -35.09
CA ALA A 7 -27.04 19.56 -35.27
C ALA A 7 -26.45 20.17 -33.99
N LYS A 8 -27.18 21.13 -33.37
CA LYS A 8 -26.76 21.78 -32.13
C LYS A 8 -26.68 20.81 -30.94
N TRP A 9 -27.58 19.84 -30.87
CA TRP A 9 -27.55 18.79 -29.86
C TRP A 9 -26.34 17.86 -30.05
N ASN A 10 -26.09 17.41 -31.28
CA ASN A 10 -24.93 16.58 -31.60
C ASN A 10 -23.60 17.27 -31.28
N THR A 11 -23.47 18.57 -31.58
CA THR A 11 -22.26 19.34 -31.24
C THR A 11 -22.03 19.40 -29.74
N LYS A 12 -23.09 19.60 -28.94
CA LYS A 12 -22.98 19.62 -27.47
C LYS A 12 -22.56 18.26 -26.91
N VAL A 13 -23.19 17.18 -27.38
CA VAL A 13 -22.87 15.82 -26.93
C VAL A 13 -21.45 15.43 -27.36
N SER A 14 -21.05 15.77 -28.59
CA SER A 14 -19.70 15.53 -29.09
C SER A 14 -18.64 16.29 -28.29
N ALA A 15 -18.90 17.54 -27.90
CA ALA A 15 -18.00 18.32 -27.04
C ALA A 15 -17.80 17.66 -25.67
N VAL A 16 -18.88 17.17 -25.04
CA VAL A 16 -18.81 16.44 -23.76
C VAL A 16 -18.00 15.16 -23.92
N TYR A 17 -18.20 14.42 -25.01
CA TYR A 17 -17.46 13.20 -25.30
C TYR A 17 -15.97 13.44 -25.53
N ALA A 18 -15.63 14.47 -26.30
CA ALA A 18 -14.25 14.89 -26.56
C ALA A 18 -13.53 15.29 -25.26
N LEU A 19 -14.19 16.06 -24.39
CA LEU A 19 -13.65 16.41 -23.08
C LEU A 19 -13.45 15.16 -22.21
N GLY A 20 -14.41 14.24 -22.19
CA GLY A 20 -14.29 12.97 -21.46
C GLY A 20 -13.06 12.15 -21.90
N ILE A 21 -12.91 11.93 -23.21
CA ILE A 21 -11.75 11.20 -23.75
C ILE A 21 -10.45 11.94 -23.41
N TRP A 22 -10.41 13.25 -23.59
CA TRP A 22 -9.21 14.04 -23.32
C TRP A 22 -8.79 13.94 -21.85
N THR A 23 -9.75 13.98 -20.92
CA THR A 23 -9.46 13.82 -19.48
C THR A 23 -8.94 12.43 -19.13
N MET A 24 -9.44 11.36 -19.76
CA MET A 24 -8.89 10.01 -19.58
C MET A 24 -7.45 9.94 -20.08
N ILE A 25 -7.18 10.43 -21.29
CA ILE A 25 -5.84 10.41 -21.90
C ILE A 25 -4.86 11.24 -21.05
N SER A 26 -5.26 12.45 -20.64
CA SER A 26 -4.40 13.31 -19.82
C SER A 26 -4.14 12.72 -18.44
N SER A 27 -5.15 12.10 -17.82
CA SER A 27 -5.01 11.42 -16.53
C SER A 27 -4.02 10.25 -16.64
N PHE A 28 -4.16 9.43 -17.68
CA PHE A 28 -3.23 8.34 -17.94
C PHE A 28 -1.80 8.84 -18.19
N ALA A 29 -1.63 9.86 -19.03
CA ALA A 29 -0.32 10.46 -19.31
C ALA A 29 0.31 11.09 -18.04
N TYR A 30 -0.49 11.76 -17.22
CA TYR A 30 -0.07 12.34 -15.95
C TYR A 30 0.42 11.26 -14.99
N PHE A 31 -0.39 10.22 -14.76
CA PHE A 31 0.01 9.13 -13.87
C PHE A 31 1.24 8.37 -14.37
N LYS A 32 1.35 8.17 -15.69
CA LYS A 32 2.57 7.61 -16.29
C LYS A 32 3.79 8.50 -16.06
N TYR A 33 3.66 9.82 -16.24
CA TYR A 33 4.77 10.75 -16.03
C TYR A 33 5.18 10.89 -14.56
N THR A 34 4.21 10.84 -13.63
CA THR A 34 4.48 10.89 -12.19
C THR A 34 5.08 9.60 -11.62
N GLY A 35 5.34 8.58 -12.45
CA GLY A 35 5.95 7.31 -12.04
C GLY A 35 5.03 6.37 -11.27
N ARG A 36 3.78 6.76 -10.98
CA ARG A 36 2.83 5.96 -10.20
C ARG A 36 2.44 4.62 -10.84
N TYR A 37 2.63 4.47 -12.15
CA TYR A 37 2.37 3.21 -12.86
C TYR A 37 3.65 2.39 -13.14
N ASP A 38 4.83 2.98 -13.06
CA ASP A 38 6.08 2.25 -13.27
C ASP A 38 6.39 1.32 -12.08
N ASP A 39 6.03 1.74 -10.86
CA ASP A 39 6.13 0.91 -9.64
C ASP A 39 5.35 -0.42 -9.71
N THR A 40 4.27 -0.49 -10.53
CA THR A 40 3.49 -1.72 -10.71
C THR A 40 4.01 -2.64 -11.82
N THR A 41 4.82 -2.11 -12.74
CA THR A 41 5.31 -2.89 -13.90
C THR A 41 6.66 -3.55 -13.61
N GLU A 42 7.46 -2.96 -12.71
CA GLU A 42 8.73 -3.54 -12.26
C GLU A 42 8.55 -4.66 -11.22
N GLN A 43 7.42 -4.69 -10.51
CA GLN A 43 7.07 -5.81 -9.59
C GLN A 43 6.85 -7.16 -10.30
N LYS A 44 6.81 -7.19 -11.64
CA LYS A 44 6.69 -8.45 -12.39
C LYS A 44 8.04 -9.04 -12.82
N LYS A 45 9.17 -8.39 -12.51
CA LYS A 45 10.51 -8.85 -12.94
C LYS A 45 11.47 -9.23 -11.82
N GLU A 46 11.15 -8.96 -10.56
CA GLU A 46 11.98 -9.39 -9.44
C GLU A 46 11.27 -10.48 -8.65
N GLU A 47 11.31 -11.68 -9.22
CA GLU A 47 11.45 -12.91 -8.47
C GLU A 47 12.85 -12.95 -7.83
N VAL A 48 13.24 -11.87 -7.15
CA VAL A 48 14.39 -11.86 -6.24
C VAL A 48 13.78 -11.98 -4.88
N VAL A 49 13.87 -13.21 -4.36
CA VAL A 49 13.83 -13.47 -2.93
C VAL A 49 14.87 -12.54 -2.30
N GLU A 50 14.46 -11.33 -1.91
CA GLU A 50 15.24 -10.48 -1.02
C GLU A 50 15.47 -11.32 0.23
N GLU A 51 16.70 -11.81 0.40
CA GLU A 51 17.15 -12.31 1.69
C GLU A 51 16.75 -11.28 2.75
N PRO A 52 16.03 -11.70 3.80
CA PRO A 52 15.65 -10.75 4.83
C PRO A 52 16.93 -10.19 5.44
N ALA A 53 17.16 -8.88 5.26
CA ALA A 53 18.33 -8.18 5.80
C ALA A 53 18.43 -8.27 7.34
N ASP A 54 17.35 -8.70 8.00
CA ASP A 54 17.24 -8.93 9.43
C ASP A 54 16.74 -10.37 9.70
N PRO A 55 17.44 -11.19 10.50
CA PRO A 55 17.00 -12.53 10.88
C PRO A 55 15.59 -12.60 11.52
N ASN A 56 15.06 -11.45 11.97
CA ASN A 56 13.71 -11.34 12.56
C ASN A 56 12.60 -10.98 11.56
N THR A 57 12.91 -10.86 10.27
CA THR A 57 11.92 -10.56 9.22
C THR A 57 11.62 -11.81 8.40
N HIS A 58 10.35 -12.18 8.34
CA HIS A 58 9.88 -13.30 7.53
C HIS A 58 8.91 -12.79 6.47
N VAL A 59 9.24 -13.09 5.21
CA VAL A 59 8.42 -12.71 4.06
C VAL A 59 7.70 -13.95 3.54
N TYR A 60 6.37 -13.92 3.54
CA TYR A 60 5.53 -14.95 2.96
C TYR A 60 4.90 -14.41 1.68
N VAL A 61 5.21 -15.05 0.55
CA VAL A 61 4.66 -14.68 -0.76
C VAL A 61 3.69 -15.76 -1.23
N THR A 62 2.48 -15.34 -1.59
CA THR A 62 1.46 -16.17 -2.26
C THR A 62 1.16 -15.54 -3.63
N ALA A 63 0.44 -16.25 -4.50
CA ALA A 63 0.10 -15.80 -5.87
C ALA A 63 -0.52 -14.38 -5.97
N HIS A 64 -1.15 -13.89 -4.90
CA HIS A 64 -1.83 -12.59 -4.90
C HIS A 64 -1.47 -11.69 -3.71
N THR A 65 -0.63 -12.15 -2.78
CA THR A 65 -0.36 -11.43 -1.53
C THR A 65 1.10 -11.59 -1.11
N ARG A 66 1.69 -10.48 -0.64
CA ARG A 66 3.00 -10.44 0.01
C ARG A 66 2.78 -10.00 1.46
N THR A 67 3.07 -10.89 2.40
CA THR A 67 2.96 -10.62 3.84
C THR A 67 4.35 -10.55 4.44
N THR A 68 4.73 -9.39 4.95
CA THR A 68 6.00 -9.18 5.66
C THR A 68 5.72 -9.14 7.16
N ILE A 69 6.24 -10.11 7.90
CA ILE A 69 6.18 -10.18 9.36
C ILE A 69 7.53 -9.76 9.91
N THR A 70 7.59 -8.62 10.60
CA THR A 70 8.81 -8.12 11.25
C THR A 70 8.64 -8.19 12.75
N TYR A 71 9.41 -9.07 13.40
CA TYR A 71 9.43 -9.15 14.86
C TYR A 71 10.29 -8.02 15.43
N LYS A 72 9.72 -7.25 16.35
CA LYS A 72 10.45 -6.17 17.04
C LYS A 72 11.45 -6.80 18.03
N LYS A 73 12.73 -6.47 17.86
CA LYS A 73 13.79 -6.85 18.81
C LYS A 73 13.48 -6.29 20.21
N ASP A 74 13.69 -7.11 21.23
CA ASP A 74 13.49 -6.79 22.66
C ASP A 74 12.04 -6.40 23.05
N PHE A 75 11.04 -6.84 22.27
CA PHE A 75 9.65 -6.65 22.65
C PHE A 75 9.24 -7.63 23.75
N VAL A 76 9.06 -7.11 24.96
CA VAL A 76 8.42 -7.82 26.07
C VAL A 76 6.90 -7.69 25.89
N PRO A 77 6.15 -8.79 25.72
CA PRO A 77 4.69 -8.74 25.64
C PRO A 77 4.11 -7.96 26.81
N PHE A 78 3.08 -7.14 26.57
CA PHE A 78 2.47 -6.32 27.63
C PHE A 78 2.05 -7.15 28.84
N THR A 79 1.60 -8.38 28.61
CA THR A 79 1.28 -9.37 29.65
C THR A 79 2.50 -9.73 30.51
N THR A 80 3.65 -9.97 29.89
CA THR A 80 4.92 -10.23 30.58
C THR A 80 5.42 -9.01 31.35
N ARG A 81 5.20 -7.79 30.83
CA ARG A 81 5.54 -6.54 31.54
C ARG A 81 4.71 -6.37 32.82
N LEU A 82 3.39 -6.59 32.75
CA LEU A 82 2.51 -6.54 33.92
C LEU A 82 2.83 -7.67 34.91
N TYR A 83 3.11 -8.87 34.40
CA TYR A 83 3.54 -10.00 35.23
C TYR A 83 4.84 -9.69 36.00
N ASN A 84 5.87 -9.18 35.32
CA ASN A 84 7.13 -8.79 35.96
C ASN A 84 6.94 -7.66 36.97
N PHE A 85 6.07 -6.68 36.66
CA PHE A 85 5.72 -5.61 37.58
C PHE A 85 5.07 -6.15 38.85
N TYR A 86 4.04 -6.99 38.73
CA TYR A 86 3.39 -7.60 39.90
C TYR A 86 4.34 -8.51 40.68
N LYS A 87 5.16 -9.29 39.96
CA LYS A 87 6.18 -10.16 40.54
C LYS A 87 7.21 -9.40 41.38
N SER A 88 7.61 -8.19 40.95
CA SER A 88 8.53 -7.33 41.72
C SER A 88 7.98 -6.89 43.08
N PHE A 89 6.66 -6.90 43.29
CA PHE A 89 6.04 -6.64 44.59
C PHE A 89 5.92 -7.90 45.45
N SER A 90 5.93 -9.10 44.85
CA SER A 90 5.77 -10.37 45.58
C SER A 90 7.09 -11.01 46.01
N GLU A 91 8.20 -10.71 45.35
CA GLU A 91 9.53 -11.22 45.71
C GLU A 91 10.33 -10.16 46.50
N PRO A 92 10.61 -10.36 47.80
CA PRO A 92 11.48 -9.47 48.56
C PRO A 92 12.92 -9.60 48.06
N GLY A 93 13.38 -8.65 47.24
CA GLY A 93 14.78 -8.55 46.79
C GLY A 93 15.02 -8.45 45.27
N ALA A 94 13.98 -8.34 44.43
CA ALA A 94 14.16 -8.25 42.98
C ALA A 94 14.65 -6.87 42.46
N ALA A 95 14.80 -5.87 43.34
CA ALA A 95 15.27 -4.52 42.97
C ALA A 95 16.79 -4.34 43.07
N ASP A 96 17.52 -5.31 43.65
CA ASP A 96 18.98 -5.26 43.86
C ASP A 96 19.70 -6.35 43.04
N LYS A 97 19.59 -6.32 41.70
CA LYS A 97 20.58 -6.93 40.77
C LYS A 97 20.56 -6.22 39.42
#